data_AF-A0A1H5TVX6-F1
#
_entry.id   AF-A0A1H5TVX6-F1
#
_cell.length_a   1.000
_cell.length_b   1.000
_cell.length_c   1.000
_cell.angle_alpha   90.00
_cell.angle_beta   90.00
_cell.angle_gamma   90.00
#
_symmetry.space_group_name_H-M   'P 1'
#
loop_
_entity.id
_entity.type
_entity.pdbx_description
1 polymer ?
#
loop_
_entity_poly.entity_id
_entity_poly.type
_entity_poly.pdbx_seq_one_letter_code
_entity_poly.pdbx_strand_id
1 'polypeptide(L)'
;MNAKLFHNLLTYFTAAIWLINGFFCKVLNFVPRHQMIVGEILGNENAFIFTKIIGFSEIAMAIWIITKFKAKINAISQMFIIALMNILEFILVPDLLLWGKMNIIFAFLFISLIFYNQFILTKKFK
;
A
#
# COMPACT_ATOMS: atom_id res chain seq x y z
N MET A 1 -25.93 -4.66 -7.71
CA MET A 1 -24.65 -4.38 -8.40
C MET A 1 -24.00 -5.69 -8.80
N ASN A 2 -23.50 -5.81 -10.04
CA ASN A 2 -22.84 -7.03 -10.50
C ASN A 2 -21.54 -7.26 -9.71
N ALA A 3 -21.41 -8.41 -9.03
CA ALA A 3 -20.28 -8.72 -8.16
C ALA A 3 -18.93 -8.67 -8.89
N LYS A 4 -18.90 -8.99 -10.19
CA LYS A 4 -17.71 -8.90 -11.04
C LYS A 4 -17.29 -7.45 -11.31
N LEU A 5 -18.27 -6.56 -11.53
CA LEU A 5 -18.02 -5.12 -11.67
C LEU A 5 -17.43 -4.54 -10.39
N PHE A 6 -18.00 -4.91 -9.24
CA PHE A 6 -17.50 -4.46 -7.95
C PHE A 6 -16.08 -4.96 -7.65
N HIS A 7 -15.77 -6.21 -8.00
CA HIS A 7 -14.41 -6.75 -7.88
C HIS A 7 -13.38 -5.96 -8.70
N ASN A 8 -13.73 -5.67 -9.96
CA ASN A 8 -12.85 -4.90 -10.84
C ASN A 8 -12.67 -3.47 -10.32
N LEU A 9 -13.74 -2.83 -9.87
CA LEU A 9 -13.69 -1.50 -9.27
C LEU A 9 -12.73 -1.45 -8.08
N LEU A 10 -12.88 -2.38 -7.12
CA LEU A 10 -11.98 -2.46 -5.97
C LEU A 10 -10.54 -2.75 -6.38
N THR A 11 -10.33 -3.61 -7.39
CA THR A 11 -8.99 -3.93 -7.89
C THR A 11 -8.29 -2.70 -8.47
N TYR A 12 -8.99 -1.93 -9.31
CA TYR A 12 -8.43 -0.70 -9.89
C TYR A 12 -8.27 0.40 -8.84
N PHE A 13 -9.18 0.50 -7.88
CA PHE A 13 -9.06 1.41 -6.75
C PHE A 13 -7.80 1.11 -5.92
N THR A 14 -7.59 -0.15 -5.55
CA THR A 14 -6.38 -0.58 -4.84
C THR A 14 -5.12 -0.29 -5.67
N ALA A 15 -5.12 -0.60 -6.97
CA ALA A 15 -4.00 -0.28 -7.85
C ALA A 15 -3.70 1.22 -7.90
N ALA A 16 -4.73 2.06 -7.94
CA ALA A 16 -4.59 3.51 -7.93
C ALA A 16 -3.96 4.01 -6.62
N ILE A 17 -4.33 3.44 -5.47
CA ILE A 17 -3.70 3.78 -4.18
C ILE A 17 -2.20 3.50 -4.21
N TRP A 18 -1.79 2.31 -4.67
CA TRP A 18 -0.36 1.96 -4.80
C TRP A 18 0.36 2.86 -5.78
N LEU A 19 -0.25 3.16 -6.94
CA LEU A 19 0.35 4.00 -7.96
C LEU A 19 0.51 5.45 -7.48
N ILE A 20 -0.51 6.03 -6.85
CA ILE A 20 -0.47 7.40 -6.36
C ILE A 20 0.57 7.53 -5.24
N ASN A 21 0.57 6.62 -4.27
CA ASN A 21 1.57 6.63 -3.21
C ASN A 21 2.99 6.40 -3.73
N GLY A 22 3.18 5.47 -4.65
CA GLY A 22 4.49 5.16 -5.21
C GLY A 22 5.03 6.29 -6.07
N PHE A 23 4.25 6.70 -7.07
CA PHE A 23 4.69 7.68 -8.05
C PHE A 23 4.64 9.11 -7.51
N PHE A 24 3.47 9.60 -7.08
CA PHE A 24 3.33 10.99 -6.67
C PHE A 24 3.96 11.25 -5.30
N CYS A 25 3.64 10.42 -4.30
CA CYS A 25 4.09 10.70 -2.94
C CYS A 25 5.58 10.41 -2.74
N LYS A 26 6.10 9.31 -3.31
CA LYS A 26 7.48 8.87 -3.07
C LYS A 26 8.46 9.20 -4.21
N VAL A 27 8.17 8.87 -5.46
CA VAL A 27 9.10 9.11 -6.58
C VAL A 27 9.24 10.61 -6.89
N LEU A 28 8.11 11.33 -6.99
CA LEU A 28 8.08 12.78 -7.22
C LEU A 28 8.31 13.60 -5.95
N ASN A 29 8.33 12.96 -4.78
CA ASN A 29 8.55 13.59 -3.47
C ASN A 29 7.57 14.74 -3.14
N PHE A 30 6.32 14.68 -3.63
CA PHE A 30 5.30 15.69 -3.31
C PHE A 30 4.86 15.65 -1.84
N VAL A 31 5.13 14.54 -1.13
CA VAL A 31 4.84 14.39 0.30
C VAL A 31 6.16 14.10 1.03
N PRO A 32 6.92 15.14 1.43
CA PRO A 32 8.26 14.99 2.01
C PRO A 32 8.27 14.19 3.33
N ARG A 33 7.10 14.01 3.95
CA ARG A 33 6.92 13.18 5.14
C ARG A 33 7.35 11.73 4.95
N HIS A 34 7.22 11.16 3.75
CA HIS A 34 7.71 9.80 3.50
C HIS A 34 9.24 9.72 3.59
N GLN A 35 9.95 10.74 3.10
CA GLN A 35 11.39 10.82 3.27
C GLN A 35 11.79 10.97 4.75
N MET A 36 11.03 11.74 5.53
CA MET A 36 11.26 11.87 6.98
C MET A 36 11.08 10.53 7.70
N ILE A 37 9.99 9.80 7.41
CA ILE A 37 9.74 8.45 7.95
C ILE A 37 10.90 7.52 7.62
N VAL A 38 11.33 7.50 6.36
CA VAL A 38 12.45 6.65 5.92
C VAL A 38 13.76 7.08 6.58
N GLY A 39 14.00 8.38 6.77
CA GLY A 39 15.19 8.91 7.44
C GLY A 39 15.27 8.55 8.92
N GLU A 40 14.15 8.60 9.63
CA GLU A 40 14.06 8.15 11.03
C GLU A 40 14.28 6.62 11.17
N ILE A 41 13.81 5.81 10.21
CA ILE A 41 13.92 4.35 10.29
C ILE A 41 15.27 3.82 9.78
N LEU A 42 15.79 4.36 8.66
CA LEU A 42 16.96 3.84 7.94
C LEU A 42 18.17 4.79 7.93
N GLY A 43 18.04 5.97 8.54
CA GLY A 43 19.07 7.00 8.56
C GLY A 43 18.92 8.05 7.46
N ASN A 44 19.26 9.30 7.79
CA ASN A 44 19.03 10.46 6.93
C ASN A 44 19.91 10.51 5.68
N GLU A 45 21.11 9.94 5.71
CA GLU A 45 22.09 10.04 4.61
C GLU A 45 21.55 9.47 3.29
N ASN A 46 20.78 8.38 3.35
CA ASN A 46 20.26 7.68 2.19
C ASN A 46 18.73 7.71 2.08
N ALA A 47 18.05 8.49 2.93
CA ALA A 47 16.59 8.52 3.02
C ALA A 47 15.90 8.82 1.68
N PHE A 48 16.48 9.73 0.90
CA PHE A 48 15.98 10.08 -0.43
C PHE A 48 16.01 8.90 -1.42
N ILE A 49 17.14 8.17 -1.46
CA ILE A 49 17.33 7.03 -2.36
C ILE A 49 16.37 5.90 -1.96
N PHE A 50 16.32 5.57 -0.66
CA PHE A 50 15.43 4.52 -0.16
C PHE A 50 13.96 4.85 -0.39
N THR A 51 13.55 6.12 -0.20
CA THR A 51 12.17 6.55 -0.48
C THR A 51 11.81 6.32 -1.94
N LYS A 52 12.71 6.62 -2.88
CA LYS A 52 12.49 6.36 -4.31
C LYS A 52 12.42 4.87 -4.63
N ILE A 53 13.28 4.04 -4.05
CA ILE A 53 13.26 2.58 -4.25
C ILE A 53 11.92 2.00 -3.76
N ILE A 54 11.44 2.44 -2.61
CA ILE A 54 10.11 2.06 -2.10
C ILE A 54 9.05 2.53 -3.09
N GLY A 55 9.11 3.78 -3.56
CA GLY A 55 8.16 4.33 -4.55
C GLY A 55 8.10 3.52 -5.85
N PHE A 56 9.24 3.13 -6.42
CA PHE A 56 9.27 2.27 -7.60
C PHE A 56 8.71 0.86 -7.32
N SER A 57 8.96 0.32 -6.12
CA SER A 57 8.41 -0.96 -5.70
C SER A 57 6.88 -0.91 -5.59
N GLU A 58 6.32 0.21 -5.14
CA GLU A 58 4.87 0.43 -5.10
C GLU A 58 4.25 0.55 -6.49
N ILE A 59 4.94 1.19 -7.44
CA ILE A 59 4.51 1.22 -8.86
C ILE A 59 4.49 -0.20 -9.44
N ALA A 60 5.53 -1.00 -9.17
CA ALA A 60 5.57 -2.40 -9.60
C ALA A 60 4.41 -3.21 -8.99
N MET A 61 4.06 -2.97 -7.72
CA MET A 61 2.89 -3.57 -7.08
C MET A 61 1.59 -3.18 -7.80
N ALA A 62 1.41 -1.91 -8.18
CA ALA A 62 0.25 -1.45 -8.92
C ALA A 62 0.10 -2.18 -10.27
N ILE A 63 1.20 -2.34 -11.01
CA ILE A 63 1.22 -3.11 -12.27
C ILE A 63 0.84 -4.57 -12.00
N TRP A 64 1.36 -5.17 -10.93
CA TRP A 64 1.05 -6.55 -10.58
C TRP A 64 -0.45 -6.73 -10.22
N ILE A 65 -1.06 -5.75 -9.55
CA ILE A 65 -2.51 -5.75 -9.27
C ILE A 65 -3.31 -5.71 -10.58
N ILE A 66 -2.97 -4.81 -11.50
CA ILE A 66 -3.69 -4.61 -12.77
C ILE A 66 -3.59 -5.83 -13.67
N THR A 67 -2.41 -6.43 -13.78
CA THR A 67 -2.18 -7.64 -14.59
C THR A 67 -2.92 -8.87 -14.05
N LYS A 68 -3.35 -8.85 -12.77
CA LYS A 68 -4.00 -9.96 -12.06
C LYS A 68 -3.19 -11.26 -12.07
N PHE A 69 -1.90 -11.19 -12.40
CA PHE A 69 -1.02 -12.35 -12.42
C PHE A 69 -0.89 -12.92 -11.01
N LYS A 70 -1.22 -14.20 -10.81
CA LYS A 70 -1.18 -14.84 -9.47
C LYS A 70 -1.86 -13.99 -8.38
N ALA A 71 -3.06 -13.46 -8.65
CA ALA A 71 -3.76 -12.49 -7.80
C ALA A 71 -3.86 -12.86 -6.30
N LYS A 72 -3.93 -14.15 -5.94
CA LYS A 72 -3.90 -14.58 -4.53
C LYS A 72 -2.57 -14.25 -3.84
N ILE A 73 -1.44 -14.52 -4.51
CA ILE A 73 -0.11 -14.22 -3.99
C ILE A 73 0.06 -12.71 -3.90
N ASN A 74 -0.34 -11.98 -4.94
CA ASN A 74 -0.29 -10.53 -4.93
C ASN A 74 -1.08 -9.92 -3.75
N ALA A 75 -2.31 -10.40 -3.47
CA ALA A 75 -3.09 -9.92 -2.33
C ALA A 75 -2.41 -10.24 -0.98
N ILE A 76 -1.83 -11.43 -0.82
CA ILE A 76 -1.07 -11.80 0.40
C ILE A 76 0.14 -10.87 0.58
N SER A 77 0.90 -10.63 -0.50
CA SER A 77 2.04 -9.71 -0.48
C SER A 77 1.62 -8.29 -0.12
N GLN A 78 0.52 -7.78 -0.69
CA GLN A 78 0.00 -6.46 -0.33
C GLN A 78 -0.35 -6.37 1.17
N MET A 79 -1.13 -7.32 1.68
CA MET A 79 -1.52 -7.33 3.09
C MET A 79 -0.30 -7.38 4.01
N PHE A 80 0.69 -8.21 3.67
CA PHE A 80 1.93 -8.33 4.42
C PHE A 80 2.73 -7.02 4.42
N ILE A 81 2.93 -6.39 3.26
CA ILE A 81 3.68 -5.13 3.15
C ILE A 81 2.96 -4.00 3.90
N ILE A 82 1.65 -3.88 3.74
CA ILE A 82 0.85 -2.85 4.44
C ILE A 82 0.95 -3.04 5.95
N ALA A 83 0.83 -4.26 6.44
CA ALA A 83 0.97 -4.57 7.86
C ALA A 83 2.38 -4.24 8.35
N LEU A 84 3.41 -4.69 7.63
CA LEU A 84 4.81 -4.48 8.02
C LEU A 84 5.15 -3.00 8.11
N MET A 85 4.85 -2.21 7.07
CA MET A 85 5.17 -0.78 7.07
C MET A 85 4.40 -0.02 8.14
N ASN A 86 3.12 -0.32 8.37
CA ASN A 86 2.33 0.37 9.40
C ASN A 86 2.77 -0.01 10.81
N ILE A 87 3.21 -1.25 11.05
CA ILE A 87 3.77 -1.65 12.35
C ILE A 87 5.08 -0.92 12.62
N LEU A 88 5.97 -0.84 11.63
CA LEU A 88 7.22 -0.09 11.75
C LEU A 88 6.95 1.39 12.02
N GLU A 89 6.06 2.01 11.25
CA GLU A 89 5.69 3.41 11.42
C GLU A 89 5.03 3.68 12.79
N PHE A 90 4.19 2.77 13.27
CA PHE A 90 3.52 2.89 14.57
C PHE A 90 4.49 2.86 15.75
N ILE A 91 5.51 2.00 15.68
CA ILE A 91 6.49 1.81 16.75
C ILE A 91 7.55 2.92 16.73
N LEU A 92 8.07 3.24 15.55
CA LEU A 92 9.28 4.06 15.42
C LEU A 92 8.97 5.55 15.20
N VAL A 93 7.91 5.88 14.47
CA VAL A 93 7.63 7.25 14.03
C VAL A 93 6.14 7.63 14.15
N PRO A 94 5.51 7.44 15.32
CA PRO A 94 4.10 7.74 15.51
C PRO A 94 3.76 9.21 15.26
N ASP A 95 4.70 10.14 15.48
CA ASP A 95 4.48 11.58 15.31
C ASP A 95 4.47 12.03 13.84
N LEU A 96 5.05 11.23 12.93
CA LEU A 96 5.02 11.47 11.48
C LEU A 96 3.83 10.81 10.79
N LEU A 97 2.99 10.08 11.53
CA LEU A 97 1.76 9.51 10.99
C LEU A 97 0.68 10.59 10.89
N LEU A 98 -0.05 10.62 9.77
CA LEU A 98 -1.13 11.59 9.52
C LEU A 98 -2.18 11.64 10.65
N TRP A 99 -2.45 10.49 11.24
CA TRP A 99 -3.45 10.30 12.29
C TRP A 99 -2.80 9.76 13.58
N GLY A 100 -1.49 9.94 13.73
CA GLY A 100 -0.73 9.31 14.79
C GLY A 100 -0.93 7.80 14.83
N LYS A 101 -1.10 7.26 16.04
CA LYS A 101 -1.38 5.85 16.30
C LYS A 101 -2.66 5.32 15.65
N MET A 102 -3.61 6.18 15.28
CA MET A 102 -4.86 5.76 14.62
C MET A 102 -4.64 5.29 13.18
N ASN A 103 -3.46 5.53 12.59
CA ASN A 103 -3.13 5.05 11.24
C ASN A 103 -3.25 3.53 11.10
N ILE A 104 -3.03 2.78 12.20
CA ILE A 104 -3.18 1.33 12.23
C ILE A 104 -4.61 0.85 11.93
N ILE A 105 -5.63 1.65 12.28
CA ILE A 105 -7.03 1.33 11.99
C ILE A 105 -7.28 1.42 10.49
N PHE A 106 -6.79 2.47 9.84
CA PHE A 106 -6.89 2.62 8.38
C PHE A 106 -6.16 1.49 7.65
N ALA A 107 -4.97 1.10 8.14
CA ALA A 107 -4.23 -0.04 7.60
C ALA A 107 -5.03 -1.35 7.72
N PHE A 108 -5.63 -1.59 8.89
CA PHE A 108 -6.47 -2.77 9.12
C PHE A 108 -7.70 -2.81 8.21
N LEU A 109 -8.39 -1.67 8.05
CA LEU A 109 -9.53 -1.55 7.13
C LEU A 109 -9.11 -1.82 5.68
N PHE A 110 -7.95 -1.30 5.26
CA PHE A 110 -7.46 -1.50 3.90
C PHE A 110 -7.05 -2.95 3.63
N ILE A 111 -6.37 -3.60 4.57
CA ILE A 111 -6.07 -5.04 4.54
C ILE A 111 -7.36 -5.86 4.44
N SER A 112 -8.36 -5.53 5.24
CA SER A 112 -9.67 -6.20 5.25
C SER A 112 -10.39 -6.06 3.90
N LEU A 113 -10.28 -4.88 3.27
CA LEU A 113 -10.83 -4.61 1.94
C LEU A 113 -10.14 -5.47 0.86
N ILE A 114 -8.81 -5.59 0.89
CA ILE A 114 -8.05 -6.46 -0.02
C ILE A 114 -8.43 -7.93 0.19
N PHE A 115 -8.51 -8.36 1.44
CA PHE A 115 -8.93 -9.73 1.79
C PHE A 115 -10.33 -10.05 1.25
N TYR A 116 -11.28 -9.16 1.52
CA TYR A 116 -12.65 -9.29 1.06
C TYR A 116 -12.74 -9.37 -0.47
N ASN A 117 -12.05 -8.45 -1.17
CA ASN A 117 -12.05 -8.40 -2.62
C ASN A 117 -11.49 -9.69 -3.24
N GLN A 118 -10.36 -10.19 -2.71
CA GLN A 118 -9.67 -11.33 -3.31
C GLN A 118 -10.25 -12.69 -2.89
N PHE A 119 -10.58 -12.90 -1.62
CA PHE A 119 -10.93 -14.22 -1.09
C PHE A 119 -12.42 -14.48 -0.97
N ILE A 120 -13.23 -13.43 -0.83
CA ILE A 120 -14.68 -13.55 -0.66
C ILE A 120 -15.39 -13.22 -1.98
N LEU A 121 -15.09 -12.05 -2.55
CA LEU A 121 -15.80 -11.57 -3.72
C LEU A 121 -15.53 -12.45 -4.96
N THR A 122 -14.27 -12.84 -5.18
CA THR A 122 -13.86 -13.75 -6.27
C THR A 122 -14.63 -15.07 -6.29
N LYS A 123 -15.09 -15.58 -5.14
CA LYS A 123 -15.86 -16.83 -5.08
C LYS A 123 -17.29 -16.69 -5.62
N LYS A 124 -17.83 -15.47 -5.70
CA LYS A 124 -19.24 -15.22 -6.10
C LYS A 124 -19.47 -15.20 -7.61
N PHE A 125 -18.40 -15.16 -8.42
CA PHE A 125 -18.46 -15.10 -9.87
C PHE A 125 -17.40 -15.99 -10.53
N LYS A 126 -16.88 -16.95 -9.77
CA LYS A 126 -16.03 -18.02 -10.27
C LYS A 126 -16.84 -19.24 -10.66
#